data_AF-V8CJI7-F1
#
_entry.id   AF-V8CJI7-F1
#
_cell.length_a   1.000
_cell.length_b   1.000
_cell.length_c   1.000
_cell.angle_alpha   90.00
_cell.angle_beta   90.00
_cell.angle_gamma   90.00
#
_symmetry.space_group_name_H-M   'P 1'
#
loop_
_entity.id
_entity.type
_entity.pdbx_description
1 polymer ?
#
loop_
_entity_poly.entity_id
_entity_poly.type
_entity_poly.pdbx_seq_one_letter_code
_entity_poly.pdbx_strand_id
1 'polypeptide(L)'
;MLTFIKRFIKALIPDALLARFYYPYRWQLHNARVLAKEYNQLESMQKWQCIDKHGKPLAWITYPCLDYLEGLDFSGKKIMEWGGGVTRLCIGGREQSLL
;
A
#
# COMPACT_ATOMS: atom_id res chain seq x y z
N MET A 1 -6.48 26.24 11.70
CA MET A 1 -5.14 26.82 11.97
C MET A 1 -4.13 26.51 10.85
N LEU A 2 -3.89 25.24 10.53
CA LEU A 2 -2.90 24.83 9.51
C LEU A 2 -3.17 25.38 8.09
N THR A 3 -4.44 25.55 7.72
CA THR A 3 -4.88 26.11 6.43
C THR A 3 -4.53 27.57 6.26
N PHE A 4 -4.61 28.37 7.33
CA PHE A 4 -4.25 29.79 7.30
C PHE A 4 -2.75 29.99 7.10
N ILE A 5 -1.93 29.21 7.80
CA ILE A 5 -0.47 29.25 7.69
C ILE A 5 -0.02 28.90 6.27
N LYS A 6 -0.58 27.83 5.68
CA LYS A 6 -0.26 27.42 4.30
C LYS A 6 -0.63 28.50 3.27
N ARG A 7 -1.74 29.21 3.48
CA ARG A 7 -2.16 30.29 2.59
C ARG A 7 -1.21 31.47 2.66
N PHE A 8 -0.75 31.81 3.87
CA PHE A 8 0.19 32.90 4.09
C PHE A 8 1.57 32.60 3.47
N ILE A 9 2.09 31.39 3.63
CA ILE A 9 3.37 30.98 3.03
C ILE A 9 3.30 31.01 1.50
N LYS A 10 2.20 30.54 0.91
CA LYS A 10 2.02 30.58 -0.55
C LYS A 10 1.95 32.00 -1.08
N ALA A 11 1.36 32.94 -0.33
CA ALA A 11 1.28 34.34 -0.72
C ALA A 11 2.66 35.04 -0.76
N LEU A 12 3.68 34.49 -0.09
CA LEU A 12 5.06 34.99 -0.10
C LEU A 12 5.90 34.46 -1.29
N ILE A 13 5.42 33.44 -2.01
CA ILE A 13 6.17 32.81 -3.10
C ILE A 13 5.57 33.25 -4.45
N PRO A 14 6.37 33.69 -5.42
CA PRO A 14 5.88 34.04 -6.75
C PRO A 14 5.07 32.92 -7.41
N ASP A 15 3.92 33.26 -7.99
CA ASP A 15 3.00 32.28 -8.60
C ASP A 15 3.67 31.45 -9.71
N ALA A 16 4.59 32.04 -10.47
CA ALA A 16 5.36 31.32 -11.50
C ALA A 16 6.19 30.16 -10.92
N LEU A 17 6.76 30.34 -9.73
CA LEU A 17 7.52 29.28 -9.03
C LEU A 17 6.58 28.19 -8.51
N LEU A 18 5.44 28.58 -7.94
CA LEU A 18 4.43 27.63 -7.46
C LEU A 18 3.86 26.80 -8.61
N ALA A 19 3.56 27.43 -9.75
CA ALA A 19 3.07 26.78 -10.97
C ALA A 19 4.09 25.80 -11.55
N ARG A 20 5.39 26.14 -11.50
CA ARG A 20 6.44 25.29 -12.04
C ARG A 20 6.80 24.11 -11.14
N PHE A 21 6.89 24.32 -9.83
CA PHE A 21 7.50 23.36 -8.92
C PHE A 21 6.58 22.77 -7.85
N TYR A 22 5.44 23.41 -7.53
CA TYR A 22 4.58 22.95 -6.44
C TYR A 22 3.27 22.35 -6.93
N TYR A 23 2.48 23.09 -7.71
CA TYR A 23 1.16 22.64 -8.15
C TYR A 23 1.15 21.35 -8.98
N PRO A 24 2.12 21.11 -9.90
CA PRO A 24 2.14 19.89 -10.70
C PRO A 24 2.42 18.63 -9.88
N TYR A 25 3.15 18.77 -8.75
CA TYR A 25 3.68 17.65 -7.97
C TYR A 25 3.01 17.47 -6.60
N ARG A 26 2.19 18.44 -6.14
CA ARG A 26 1.59 18.40 -4.79
C ARG A 26 0.77 17.14 -4.54
N TRP A 27 0.10 16.62 -5.57
CA TRP A 27 -0.71 15.41 -5.47
C TRP A 27 0.14 14.16 -5.49
N GLN A 28 1.23 14.15 -6.23
CA GLN A 28 2.22 13.07 -6.25
C GLN A 28 2.89 12.96 -4.89
N LEU A 29 3.25 14.08 -4.26
CA LEU A 29 3.77 14.11 -2.89
C LEU A 29 2.72 13.65 -1.87
N HIS A 30 1.46 14.03 -2.06
CA HIS A 30 0.37 13.55 -1.23
C HIS A 30 0.19 12.03 -1.36
N ASN A 31 0.11 11.53 -2.59
CA ASN A 31 -0.03 10.11 -2.89
C ASN A 31 1.15 9.30 -2.37
N ALA A 32 2.39 9.77 -2.59
CA ALA A 32 3.59 9.13 -2.07
C ALA A 32 3.55 9.04 -0.54
N ARG A 33 3.10 10.10 0.15
CA ARG A 33 2.93 10.07 1.61
C ARG A 33 1.84 9.08 2.03
N VAL A 34 0.69 9.07 1.36
CA VAL A 34 -0.42 8.17 1.67
C VAL A 34 -0.01 6.72 1.46
N LEU A 35 0.63 6.39 0.33
CA LEU A 35 1.11 5.05 0.04
C LEU A 35 2.19 4.60 1.04
N ALA A 36 3.18 5.45 1.28
CA ALA A 36 4.28 5.12 2.18
C ALA A 36 3.82 4.87 3.63
N LYS A 37 2.87 5.67 4.12
CA LYS A 37 2.45 5.65 5.55
C LYS A 37 1.12 4.97 5.80
N GLU A 38 0.08 5.35 5.07
CA GLU A 38 -1.28 4.85 5.33
C GLU A 38 -1.47 3.43 4.80
N TYR A 39 -0.86 3.10 3.66
CA TYR A 39 -0.81 1.74 3.09
C TYR A 39 0.42 0.94 3.53
N ASN A 40 1.25 1.52 4.40
CA ASN A 40 2.44 0.91 4.98
C ASN A 40 3.45 0.33 3.95
N GLN A 41 3.53 0.95 2.77
CA GLN A 41 4.43 0.49 1.71
C GLN A 41 5.90 0.57 2.13
N LEU A 42 6.28 1.60 2.89
CA LEU A 42 7.67 1.79 3.31
C LEU A 42 8.16 0.66 4.22
N GLU A 43 7.38 0.33 5.25
CA GLU A 43 7.72 -0.75 6.17
C GLU A 43 7.68 -2.11 5.46
N SER A 44 6.70 -2.31 4.57
CA SER A 44 6.59 -3.50 3.74
C SER A 44 7.85 -3.75 2.91
N MET A 45 8.39 -2.70 2.27
CA MET A 45 9.63 -2.77 1.49
C MET A 45 10.85 -3.06 2.38
N GLN A 46 10.93 -2.43 3.57
CA GLN A 46 12.04 -2.63 4.49
C GLN A 46 12.09 -4.05 5.05
N LYS A 47 10.92 -4.61 5.38
CA LYS A 47 10.80 -5.96 5.95
C LYS A 47 10.71 -7.05 4.89
N TRP A 48 10.61 -6.69 3.62
CA TRP A 48 10.31 -7.64 2.54
C TRP A 48 9.05 -8.46 2.83
N GLN A 49 8.03 -7.81 3.40
CA GLN A 49 6.77 -8.42 3.80
C GLN A 49 5.61 -7.56 3.32
N CYS A 50 4.50 -8.20 2.96
CA CYS A 50 3.32 -7.48 2.50
C CYS A 50 2.38 -7.26 3.69
N ILE A 51 2.46 -6.09 4.33
CA ILE A 51 1.74 -5.79 5.57
C ILE A 51 0.99 -4.46 5.51
N ASP A 52 -0.15 -4.38 6.18
CA ASP A 52 -0.89 -3.14 6.38
C ASP A 52 -0.27 -2.29 7.51
N LYS A 53 -0.85 -1.11 7.77
CA LYS A 53 -0.42 -0.20 8.85
C LYS A 53 -0.57 -0.75 10.27
N HIS A 54 -1.25 -1.87 10.44
CA HIS A 54 -1.43 -2.58 11.71
C HIS A 54 -0.50 -3.81 11.80
N GLY A 55 0.35 -4.03 10.79
CA GLY A 55 1.25 -5.19 10.71
C GLY A 55 0.55 -6.48 10.30
N LYS A 56 -0.70 -6.42 9.84
CA LYS A 56 -1.43 -7.59 9.34
C LYS A 56 -1.03 -7.87 7.90
N PRO A 57 -0.95 -9.14 7.46
CA PRO A 57 -0.80 -9.48 6.07
C PRO A 57 -1.80 -8.74 5.16
N LEU A 58 -1.29 -8.15 4.09
CA LEU A 58 -2.09 -7.47 3.08
C LEU A 58 -1.92 -8.18 1.74
N ALA A 59 -3.02 -8.52 1.07
CA ALA A 59 -2.96 -9.22 -0.22
C ALA A 59 -2.64 -8.23 -1.34
N TRP A 60 -1.43 -8.31 -1.92
CA TRP A 60 -1.13 -7.67 -3.20
C TRP A 60 -1.56 -8.56 -4.37
N ILE A 61 -2.81 -8.99 -4.34
CA ILE A 61 -3.49 -9.65 -5.45
C ILE A 61 -4.68 -8.79 -5.87
N THR A 62 -5.13 -8.96 -7.10
CA THR A 62 -6.29 -8.22 -7.59
C THR A 62 -7.54 -8.64 -6.81
N TYR A 63 -8.41 -7.67 -6.50
CA TYR A 63 -9.65 -7.93 -5.73
C TYR A 63 -10.47 -9.12 -6.26
N PRO A 64 -10.67 -9.31 -7.59
CA PRO A 64 -11.40 -10.47 -8.09
C PRO A 64 -10.73 -11.82 -7.79
N CYS A 65 -9.41 -11.86 -7.69
CA CYS A 65 -8.68 -13.07 -7.35
C CYS A 65 -8.84 -13.42 -5.87
N LEU A 66 -8.81 -12.41 -5.00
CA LEU A 66 -9.05 -12.60 -3.56
C LEU A 66 -10.46 -13.16 -3.32
N ASP A 67 -11.48 -12.53 -3.91
CA ASP A 67 -12.88 -12.95 -3.76
C ASP A 67 -13.11 -14.40 -4.24
N TYR A 68 -12.46 -14.78 -5.35
CA TYR A 68 -12.50 -16.16 -5.85
C TYR A 68 -11.86 -17.14 -4.87
N LEU A 69 -10.68 -16.82 -4.32
CA LEU A 69 -9.95 -17.69 -3.40
C LEU A 69 -10.66 -17.82 -2.05
N GLU A 70 -11.30 -16.76 -1.55
CA GLU A 70 -12.07 -16.78 -0.30
C GLU A 70 -13.30 -17.71 -0.38
N GLY A 71 -13.82 -17.95 -1.58
CA GLY A 71 -14.95 -18.87 -1.79
C GLY A 71 -14.58 -20.36 -1.80
N LEU A 72 -13.29 -20.72 -1.71
CA LEU A 72 -12.81 -22.10 -1.81
C LEU A 72 -12.45 -22.68 -0.43
N ASP A 73 -12.80 -23.95 -0.21
CA ASP A 73 -12.35 -24.71 0.96
C ASP A 73 -11.01 -25.40 0.68
N PHE A 74 -9.97 -24.97 1.38
CA PHE A 74 -8.62 -25.52 1.27
C PHE A 74 -8.25 -26.50 2.41
N SER A 75 -9.18 -26.83 3.30
CA SER A 75 -8.93 -27.71 4.44
C SER A 75 -8.30 -29.05 4.02
N GLY A 76 -7.13 -29.37 4.60
CA GLY A 76 -6.40 -30.61 4.34
C GLY A 76 -5.84 -30.73 2.91
N LYS A 77 -5.73 -29.63 2.16
CA LYS A 77 -5.11 -29.59 0.83
C LYS A 77 -3.71 -29.02 0.90
N LYS A 78 -2.81 -29.57 0.08
CA LYS A 78 -1.50 -28.96 -0.18
C LYS A 78 -1.64 -27.93 -1.30
N ILE A 79 -1.31 -26.68 -1.01
CA ILE A 79 -1.38 -25.58 -1.98
C ILE A 79 0.02 -25.30 -2.50
N MET A 80 0.17 -25.34 -3.83
CA MET A 80 1.37 -24.87 -4.51
C MET A 80 1.15 -23.41 -4.94
N GLU A 81 2.04 -22.52 -4.53
CA GLU A 81 2.00 -21.11 -4.92
C GLU A 81 3.05 -20.86 -5.98
N TRP A 82 2.63 -20.32 -7.13
CA TRP A 82 3.56 -19.91 -8.18
C TRP A 82 3.60 -18.39 -8.28
N GLY A 83 4.75 -17.80 -7.95
CA GLY A 83 4.97 -16.35 -7.99
C GLY A 83 4.80 -15.67 -6.62
N GLY A 84 5.92 -15.24 -6.03
CA GLY A 84 5.99 -14.16 -5.03
C GLY A 84 5.58 -14.47 -3.58
N GLY A 85 4.90 -15.58 -3.27
CA GLY A 85 4.61 -16.00 -1.88
C GLY A 85 3.70 -15.08 -1.05
N VAL A 86 3.09 -14.07 -1.68
CA VAL A 86 2.19 -13.09 -1.03
C VAL A 86 0.86 -13.72 -0.64
N THR A 87 0.38 -14.69 -1.44
CA THR A 87 -0.89 -15.38 -1.24
C THR A 87 -0.93 -16.16 0.08
N ARG A 88 0.19 -16.79 0.47
CA ARG A 88 0.36 -17.54 1.73
C ARG A 88 0.04 -16.72 2.97
N LEU A 89 0.48 -15.47 2.98
CA LEU A 89 0.32 -14.57 4.12
C LEU A 89 -1.14 -14.07 4.23
N CYS A 90 -1.83 -13.93 3.10
CA CYS A 90 -3.11 -13.22 3.03
C CYS A 90 -4.33 -14.11 3.14
N ILE A 91 -4.24 -15.35 2.64
CA ILE A 91 -5.25 -16.39 2.91
C ILE A 91 -5.17 -16.88 4.37
N GLY A 92 -4.07 -16.51 5.05
CA GLY A 92 -3.96 -16.59 6.50
C GLY A 92 -3.60 -17.98 6.97
N GLY A 93 -2.31 -18.18 7.31
CA GLY A 93 -1.88 -19.01 8.44
C GLY A 93 -2.44 -20.43 8.61
N ARG A 94 -3.02 -21.08 7.59
CA ARG A 94 -3.75 -22.35 7.79
C ARG A 94 -3.06 -23.59 7.27
N GLU A 95 -2.21 -23.54 6.26
CA GLU A 95 -1.65 -24.79 5.70
C GLU A 95 -0.26 -24.58 5.10
N GLN A 96 0.57 -25.63 5.17
CA GLN A 96 1.93 -25.64 4.64
C GLN A 96 1.91 -25.58 3.11
N SER A 97 2.27 -24.42 2.56
CA SER A 97 2.55 -24.28 1.13
C SER A 97 3.98 -24.79 0.86
N LEU A 98 4.09 -25.72 -0.10
CA LEU A 98 5.37 -26.17 -0.64
C LEU A 98 5.86 -25.09 -1.61
N LEU A 99 7.11 -24.65 -1.40
CA LEU A 99 7.83 -23.77 -2.33
C LEU A 99 8.04 -24.48 -3.67
#